data_AF-X6ENS4-F1
#
_entry.id   AF-X6ENS4-F1
#
_cell.length_a   1.000
_cell.length_b   1.000
_cell.length_c   1.000
_cell.angle_alpha   90.00
_cell.angle_beta   90.00
_cell.angle_gamma   90.00
#
_symmetry.space_group_name_H-M   'P 1'
#
loop_
_entity.id
_entity.type
_entity.pdbx_description
1 polymer ?
#
loop_
_entity_poly.entity_id
_entity_poly.type
_entity_poly.pdbx_seq_one_letter_code
_entity_poly.pdbx_strand_id
1 'polypeptide(L)'
;MIEPLRAYLKAYPKLSESVTFTGLVSDEELIQYYRSASFGVFPSHIEGWGYGASECLDFGIPVIVSTAPSLIEERRHDAGDRPQ
;
A
#
# COMPACT_ATOMS: atom_id res chain seq x y z
N MET A 1 -11.20 -3.00 13.01
CA MET A 1 -9.74 -3.20 12.85
C MET A 1 -8.97 -1.87 12.87
N ILE A 2 -9.63 -0.72 12.68
CA ILE A 2 -8.98 0.60 12.64
C ILE A 2 -9.03 1.34 13.98
N GLU A 3 -9.87 0.89 14.91
CA GLU A 3 -10.13 1.50 16.21
C GLU A 3 -8.87 1.56 17.09
N PRO A 4 -8.04 0.51 17.18
CA PRO A 4 -6.78 0.58 17.92
C PRO A 4 -5.81 1.63 17.33
N LEU A 5 -5.77 1.76 15.99
CA LEU A 5 -4.93 2.74 15.32
C LEU A 5 -5.43 4.17 15.55
N ARG A 6 -6.75 4.40 15.54
CA ARG A 6 -7.34 5.70 15.90
C ARG A 6 -7.03 6.09 17.34
N ALA A 7 -7.11 5.13 18.27
CA ALA A 7 -6.74 5.35 19.66
C ALA A 7 -5.24 5.70 19.80
N TYR A 8 -4.37 5.00 19.06
CA TYR A 8 -2.94 5.32 19.01
C TYR A 8 -2.71 6.75 18.49
N LEU A 9 -3.28 7.13 17.35
CA LEU A 9 -3.10 8.46 16.76
C LEU A 9 -3.60 9.60 17.67
N LYS A 10 -4.63 9.36 18.49
CA LYS A 10 -5.09 10.33 19.49
C LYS A 10 -4.00 10.69 20.53
N ALA A 11 -3.10 9.75 20.83
CA ALA A 11 -1.97 10.00 21.72
C ALA A 11 -0.79 10.72 21.03
N TYR A 12 -0.80 10.85 19.69
CA TYR A 12 0.28 11.45 18.90
C TYR A 12 -0.25 12.50 17.90
N PRO A 13 -0.57 13.73 18.36
CA PRO A 13 -1.24 14.74 17.53
C PRO A 13 -0.51 15.10 16.23
N LYS A 14 0.82 15.26 16.28
CA LYS A 14 1.64 15.57 15.10
C LYS A 14 1.55 14.48 14.02
N LEU A 15 1.44 13.21 14.43
CA LEU A 15 1.29 12.11 13.50
C LEU A 15 -0.14 12.09 12.93
N SER A 16 -1.14 12.39 13.75
CA SER A 16 -2.53 12.46 13.31
C SER A 16 -2.76 13.50 12.20
N GLU A 17 -1.99 14.58 12.18
CA GLU A 17 -2.05 15.59 11.09
C GLU A 17 -1.50 15.07 9.75
N SER A 18 -0.71 14.00 9.77
CA SER A 18 -0.07 13.41 8.58
C SER A 18 -0.77 12.15 8.07
N VAL A 19 -1.86 11.71 8.71
CA VAL A 19 -2.57 10.47 8.38
C VAL A 19 -4.00 10.80 7.96
N THR A 20 -4.36 10.39 6.75
CA THR A 20 -5.73 10.48 6.24
C THR A 20 -6.34 9.10 6.13
N PHE A 21 -7.50 8.89 6.76
CA PHE A 21 -8.31 7.68 6.58
C PHE A 21 -9.37 7.95 5.53
N THR A 22 -9.13 7.47 4.32
CA THR A 22 -9.99 7.71 3.15
C THR A 22 -11.33 6.97 3.26
N GLY A 23 -11.36 5.80 3.91
CA GLY A 23 -12.55 4.97 3.97
C GLY A 23 -12.82 4.28 2.63
N LEU A 24 -14.09 4.20 2.23
CA LEU A 24 -14.45 3.77 0.88
C LEU A 24 -14.28 4.96 -0.07
N VAL A 25 -13.64 4.73 -1.22
CA VAL A 25 -13.37 5.74 -2.25
C VAL A 25 -13.88 5.24 -3.60
N SER A 26 -14.14 6.14 -4.55
CA SER A 26 -14.47 5.75 -5.93
C SER A 26 -13.23 5.22 -6.66
N ASP A 27 -13.45 4.55 -7.79
CA ASP A 27 -12.37 4.07 -8.65
C ASP A 27 -11.51 5.25 -9.16
N GLU A 28 -12.13 6.39 -9.48
CA GLU A 28 -11.42 7.59 -9.89
C GLU A 28 -10.52 8.14 -8.79
N GLU A 29 -11.02 8.21 -7.55
CA GLU A 29 -10.24 8.63 -6.39
C GLU A 29 -9.07 7.67 -6.14
N LEU A 30 -9.32 6.36 -6.22
CA LEU A 30 -8.28 5.33 -6.08
C LEU A 30 -7.15 5.51 -7.11
N ILE A 31 -7.50 5.73 -8.37
CA ILE A 31 -6.53 6.02 -9.45
C ILE A 31 -5.70 7.28 -9.14
N GLN A 32 -6.32 8.33 -8.59
CA GLN A 32 -5.58 9.55 -8.20
C GLN A 32 -4.62 9.28 -7.04
N TYR A 33 -5.02 8.47 -6.06
CA TYR A 33 -4.11 8.06 -4.98
C TYR A 33 -2.91 7.30 -5.52
N TYR A 34 -3.12 6.32 -6.41
CA TYR A 34 -1.99 5.61 -7.04
C TYR A 34 -1.07 6.57 -7.80
N ARG A 35 -1.60 7.43 -8.67
CA ARG A 35 -0.79 8.38 -9.45
C ARG A 35 0.00 9.38 -8.61
N SER A 36 -0.42 9.65 -7.38
CA SER A 36 0.24 10.61 -6.47
C SER A 36 1.08 9.94 -5.39
N ALA A 37 1.00 8.61 -5.24
CA ALA A 37 1.73 7.88 -4.22
C ALA A 37 3.21 7.76 -4.57
N SER A 38 4.07 7.89 -3.56
CA SER A 38 5.51 7.63 -3.70
C SER A 38 5.88 6.16 -3.52
N PHE A 39 5.12 5.43 -2.69
CA PHE A 39 5.27 4.00 -2.44
C PHE A 39 4.00 3.44 -1.77
N GLY A 40 3.76 2.13 -1.92
CA GLY A 40 2.73 1.38 -1.18
C GLY A 40 3.33 0.61 0.01
N VAL A 41 2.57 0.42 1.09
CA VAL A 41 3.01 -0.37 2.25
C VAL A 41 1.94 -1.37 2.64
N PHE A 42 2.31 -2.65 2.65
CA PHE A 42 1.43 -3.79 2.93
C PHE A 42 2.06 -4.63 4.05
N PRO A 43 1.90 -4.21 5.33
CA PRO A 43 2.53 -4.86 6.48
C PRO A 43 1.80 -6.13 6.93
N SER A 44 0.85 -6.63 6.12
CA SER A 44 -0.04 -7.75 6.44
C SER A 44 0.74 -9.04 6.68
N HIS A 45 0.45 -9.78 7.76
CA HIS A 45 1.07 -11.10 8.01
C HIS A 45 0.50 -12.22 7.14
N ILE A 46 -0.71 -12.02 6.62
CA ILE A 46 -1.38 -12.87 5.65
C ILE A 46 -2.10 -11.92 4.70
N GLU A 47 -1.77 -12.00 3.43
CA GLU A 47 -2.49 -11.29 2.39
C GLU A 47 -3.15 -12.30 1.46
N GLY A 48 -4.28 -11.92 0.86
CA GLY A 48 -4.96 -12.76 -0.13
C GLY A 48 -4.12 -12.85 -1.42
N TRP A 49 -4.69 -12.38 -2.52
CA TRP A 49 -4.04 -12.43 -3.84
C TRP A 49 -3.03 -11.31 -4.11
N GLY A 50 -2.76 -10.42 -3.13
CA GLY A 50 -1.81 -9.31 -3.32
C GLY A 50 -2.29 -8.17 -4.21
N TYR A 51 -3.59 -8.08 -4.53
CA TYR A 51 -4.10 -7.12 -5.52
C TYR A 51 -3.67 -5.66 -5.28
N GLY A 52 -3.66 -5.18 -4.03
CA GLY A 52 -3.23 -3.81 -3.77
C GLY A 52 -1.75 -3.56 -4.10
N ALA A 53 -0.89 -4.56 -3.90
CA ALA A 53 0.53 -4.44 -4.20
C ALA A 53 0.78 -4.58 -5.72
N SER A 54 0.11 -5.53 -6.38
CA SER A 54 0.10 -5.63 -7.85
C SER A 54 -0.41 -4.34 -8.52
N GLU A 55 -1.50 -3.75 -8.02
CA GLU A 55 -2.02 -2.48 -8.53
C GLU A 55 -1.00 -1.35 -8.35
N CYS A 56 -0.32 -1.27 -7.20
CA CYS A 56 0.77 -0.31 -7.03
C CYS A 56 1.85 -0.47 -8.10
N LEU A 57 2.29 -1.72 -8.37
CA LEU A 57 3.30 -2.02 -9.37
C LEU A 57 2.85 -1.68 -10.80
N ASP A 58 1.58 -1.91 -11.15
CA ASP A 58 1.00 -1.53 -12.44
C ASP A 58 1.05 0.00 -12.67
N PHE A 59 0.97 0.79 -11.60
CA PHE A 59 1.14 2.24 -11.62
C PHE A 59 2.61 2.69 -11.49
N GLY A 60 3.57 1.76 -11.43
CA GLY A 60 5.00 2.05 -11.27
C GLY A 60 5.39 2.53 -9.87
N ILE A 61 4.55 2.24 -8.87
CA ILE A 61 4.76 2.65 -7.48
C ILE A 61 5.52 1.53 -6.76
N PRO A 62 6.70 1.81 -6.18
CA PRO A 62 7.44 0.80 -5.43
C PRO A 62 6.64 0.37 -4.19
N VAL A 63 6.72 -0.91 -3.83
CA VAL A 63 5.98 -1.48 -2.70
C VAL A 63 6.91 -1.99 -1.60
N ILE A 64 6.51 -1.77 -0.35
CA ILE A 64 7.10 -2.36 0.84
C ILE A 64 6.11 -3.40 1.37
N VAL A 65 6.45 -4.67 1.20
CA VAL A 65 5.61 -5.80 1.60
C VAL A 65 6.21 -6.53 2.80
N SER A 66 5.38 -7.21 3.58
CA SER A 66 5.85 -8.17 4.58
C SER A 66 6.47 -9.40 3.90
N THR A 67 7.10 -10.29 4.68
CA THR A 67 7.59 -11.58 4.18
C THR A 67 6.50 -12.66 4.09
N ALA A 68 5.23 -12.28 4.06
CA ALA A 68 4.12 -13.22 3.93
C ALA A 68 4.21 -13.98 2.59
N PRO A 69 3.98 -15.31 2.55
CA PRO A 69 4.21 -16.11 1.34
C PRO A 69 3.50 -15.64 0.08
N SER A 70 2.28 -15.07 0.19
CA SER A 70 1.52 -14.55 -0.94
C SER A 70 2.13 -13.30 -1.61
N LEU A 71 3.06 -12.62 -0.94
CA LEU A 71 3.74 -11.41 -1.44
C LEU A 71 5.16 -11.69 -1.94
N ILE A 72 5.62 -12.94 -1.85
CA ILE A 72 6.98 -13.33 -2.25
C ILE A 72 7.14 -13.35 -3.78
N GLU A 73 6.07 -13.57 -4.55
CA GLU A 73 6.14 -13.62 -6.02
C GLU A 73 6.34 -12.23 -6.65
N GLU A 74 5.81 -11.16 -6.07
CA GLU A 74 6.00 -9.78 -6.55
C GLU A 74 7.45 -9.29 -6.44
N ARG A 75 8.24 -9.91 -5.56
CA ARG A 75 9.66 -9.59 -5.37
C ARG A 75 10.51 -9.81 -6.62
N ARG A 76 10.00 -10.52 -7.63
CA ARG A 76 10.73 -10.86 -8.86
C ARG A 76 10.60 -9.85 -10.00
N HIS A 77 9.61 -8.96 -9.98
CA HIS A 77 9.41 -8.01 -11.08
C HIS A 77 10.37 -6.81 -11.08
N ASP A 78 11.08 -6.55 -9.97
CA ASP A 78 12.07 -5.47 -9.87
C ASP A 78 13.46 -5.86 -10.44
N ALA A 79 13.65 -7.13 -10.80
CA ALA A 79 14.89 -7.63 -11.41
C ALA A 79 14.87 -7.50 -12.94
N GLY A 80 14.82 -6.27 -13.45
CA GLY A 80 15.52 -5.91 -14.68
C GLY A 80 15.05 -6.50 -16.02
N ASP A 81 13.76 -6.76 -16.23
CA ASP A 81 13.24 -7.11 -17.56
C ASP A 81 12.32 -6.02 -18.12
N ARG A 82 12.94 -4.93 -18.62
CA ARG A 82 12.30 -4.06 -19.61
C ARG A 82 12.87 -4.47 -20.99
N PRO A 83 12.04 -4.92 -21.94
CA PRO A 83 12.51 -5.13 -23.30
C PRO A 83 12.91 -3.78 -23.92
N GLN A 84 14.07 -3.77 -24.58
CA GLN A 84 14.49 -2.72 -25.51
C GLN A 84 13.55 -2.69 -26.71
#